data_AF-A0A7C1XBP4-F1
#
_entry.id   AF-A0A7C1XBP4-F1
#
_cell.length_a   1.000
_cell.length_b   1.000
_cell.length_c   1.000
_cell.angle_alpha   90.00
_cell.angle_beta   90.00
_cell.angle_gamma   90.00
#
_symmetry.space_group_name_H-M   'P 1'
#
loop_
_entity.id
_entity.type
_entity.pdbx_description
1 polymer ?
#
loop_
_entity_poly.entity_id
_entity_poly.type
_entity_poly.pdbx_seq_one_letter_code
_entity_poly.pdbx_strand_id
1 'polypeptide(L)'
;MKNMIRTLVESRLSSLLSAGTVTLALLALSMPARADEALLTREQQLELENAQLAWQRARLLHPTAAQRNAERQQQVFIYVAVTDRDVEAAMDAGFDRMESFLFANVIVTDENGQPLRDPQSGRIIVESEDCD
;
A
#
# COMPACT_ATOMS: atom_id res chain seq x y z
N MET A 1 -24.09 3.64 -31.13
CA MET A 1 -23.26 3.69 -32.35
C MET A 1 -22.78 5.11 -32.55
N LYS A 2 -21.59 5.48 -32.07
CA LYS A 2 -21.06 6.84 -32.18
C LYS A 2 -19.54 6.75 -32.33
N ASN A 3 -19.12 6.32 -33.51
CA ASN A 3 -17.72 6.31 -33.90
C ASN A 3 -17.45 7.54 -34.78
N MET A 4 -16.20 7.98 -34.72
CA MET A 4 -15.48 8.72 -35.77
C MET A 4 -15.51 10.24 -35.63
N ILE A 5 -14.73 10.75 -34.68
CA ILE A 5 -14.31 12.16 -34.61
C ILE A 5 -13.01 12.31 -35.40
N ARG A 6 -13.17 12.93 -36.57
CA ARG A 6 -12.30 13.94 -37.22
C ARG A 6 -10.78 13.75 -37.15
N THR A 7 -10.23 13.16 -38.21
CA THR A 7 -8.85 13.36 -38.65
C THR A 7 -8.85 14.40 -39.76
N LEU A 8 -8.42 15.64 -39.48
CA LEU A 8 -7.99 16.65 -40.46
C LEU A 8 -7.48 17.85 -39.68
N VAL A 9 -6.19 17.87 -39.36
CA VAL A 9 -5.50 19.12 -39.05
C VAL A 9 -4.58 19.39 -40.23
N GLU A 10 -4.97 20.41 -40.97
CA GLU A 10 -4.39 20.88 -42.20
C GLU A 10 -2.94 21.33 -42.01
N SER A 11 -2.07 20.79 -42.85
CA SER A 11 -0.73 21.27 -43.13
C SER A 11 -0.81 22.67 -43.77
N ARG A 12 -0.49 23.71 -42.99
CA ARG A 12 -0.07 25.01 -43.52
C ARG A 12 1.18 25.49 -42.78
N LEU A 13 2.34 25.21 -43.35
CA LEU A 13 3.57 25.93 -43.05
C LEU A 13 4.17 26.34 -44.39
N SER A 14 3.86 27.57 -44.82
CA SER A 14 4.54 28.20 -45.94
C SER A 14 5.31 29.41 -45.45
N SER A 15 6.59 29.45 -45.85
CA SER A 15 7.48 30.62 -45.91
C SER A 15 8.01 31.07 -44.54
N LEU A 16 9.31 31.29 -44.28
CA LEU A 16 10.49 31.79 -44.98
C LEU A 16 11.71 31.25 -44.18
N LEU A 17 12.97 31.10 -44.60
CA LEU A 17 13.83 31.93 -45.43
C LEU A 17 15.17 31.16 -45.61
N SER A 18 15.79 31.32 -46.79
CA SER A 18 17.23 31.43 -47.03
C SER A 18 18.21 30.35 -46.53
N ALA A 19 18.72 29.59 -47.51
CA ALA A 19 20.13 29.25 -47.73
C ALA A 19 21.11 29.34 -46.54
N GLY A 20 21.64 28.20 -46.14
CA GLY A 20 22.87 28.14 -45.34
C GLY A 20 22.94 26.89 -44.49
N THR A 21 23.74 25.92 -44.94
CA THR A 21 24.37 24.86 -44.12
C THR A 21 23.46 23.97 -43.29
N VAL A 22 23.23 22.77 -43.83
CA VAL A 22 22.89 21.56 -43.10
C VAL A 22 23.86 21.40 -41.93
N THR A 23 23.45 21.79 -40.73
CA THR A 23 24.07 21.33 -39.48
C THR A 23 23.04 20.46 -38.79
N LEU A 24 23.17 19.17 -39.06
CA LEU A 24 22.48 18.08 -38.42
C LEU A 24 22.95 17.98 -36.95
N ALA A 25 22.51 18.90 -36.11
CA ALA A 25 22.60 18.71 -34.66
C ALA A 25 21.37 17.92 -34.23
N LEU A 26 21.46 16.59 -34.36
CA LEU A 26 20.72 15.67 -33.50
C LEU A 26 21.10 16.03 -32.04
N LEU A 27 20.39 16.98 -31.45
CA LEU A 27 20.24 17.04 -30.01
C LEU A 27 19.40 15.82 -29.65
N ALA A 28 20.10 14.70 -29.49
CA ALA A 28 19.58 13.51 -28.87
C ALA A 28 18.89 13.98 -27.59
N LEU A 29 17.60 13.69 -27.54
CA LEU A 29 16.78 13.70 -26.34
C LEU A 29 17.62 13.10 -25.21
N SER A 30 18.18 13.95 -24.35
CA SER A 30 18.45 13.56 -22.97
C SER A 30 17.12 13.53 -22.24
N MET A 31 16.18 12.73 -22.76
CA MET A 31 15.16 12.15 -21.93
C MET A 31 15.93 11.16 -21.05
N PRO A 32 15.94 11.33 -19.72
CA PRO A 32 16.38 10.23 -18.88
C PRO A 32 15.53 9.03 -19.29
N ALA A 33 16.22 7.96 -19.68
CA ALA A 33 15.62 6.65 -19.84
C ALA A 33 14.70 6.43 -18.63
N ARG A 34 13.45 6.04 -18.91
CA ARG A 34 12.44 5.66 -17.92
C ARG A 34 13.05 4.62 -16.98
N ALA A 35 13.50 5.06 -15.80
CA ALA A 35 13.72 4.19 -14.66
C ALA A 35 12.34 3.88 -14.11
N ASP A 36 11.78 2.76 -14.54
CA ASP A 36 10.51 2.19 -14.09
C ASP A 36 10.65 1.59 -12.68
N GLU A 37 11.31 2.32 -11.77
CA GLU A 37 11.29 2.10 -10.33
C GLU A 37 10.95 3.43 -9.69
N ALA A 38 9.65 3.75 -9.67
CA ALA A 38 9.15 4.81 -8.82
C ALA A 38 9.39 4.39 -7.36
N LEU A 39 10.56 4.75 -6.83
CA LEU A 39 10.88 4.63 -5.42
C LEU A 39 9.84 5.47 -4.68
N LEU A 40 8.87 4.79 -4.06
CA LEU A 40 7.84 5.43 -3.25
C LEU A 40 8.51 6.37 -2.24
N THR A 41 7.97 7.57 -2.10
CA THR A 41 8.46 8.48 -1.05
C THR A 41 8.17 7.86 0.32
N ARG A 42 8.94 8.25 1.34
CA ARG A 42 8.70 7.78 2.71
C ARG A 42 7.27 8.09 3.18
N GLU A 43 6.71 9.22 2.76
CA GLU A 43 5.33 9.61 3.03
C GLU A 43 4.32 8.67 2.37
N GLN A 44 4.55 8.28 1.12
CA GLN A 44 3.70 7.32 0.42
C GLN A 44 3.78 5.92 1.04
N GLN A 45 4.96 5.51 1.51
CA GLN A 45 5.13 4.24 2.23
C GLN A 45 4.37 4.26 3.57
N LEU A 46 4.48 5.34 4.35
CA LEU A 46 3.74 5.50 5.60
C LEU A 46 2.23 5.47 5.38
N GLU A 47 1.74 6.14 4.33
CA GLU A 47 0.32 6.12 4.00
C GLU A 47 -0.14 4.71 3.64
N LEU A 48 0.66 3.96 2.87
CA LEU A 48 0.34 2.58 2.54
C LEU A 48 0.33 1.68 3.79
N GLU A 49 1.33 1.82 4.67
CA GLU A 49 1.42 1.09 5.95
C GLU A 49 0.19 1.39 6.83
N ASN A 50 -0.18 2.67 6.96
CA ASN A 50 -1.35 3.10 7.74
C ASN A 50 -2.65 2.61 7.14
N ALA A 51 -2.82 2.70 5.82
CA ALA A 51 -3.99 2.20 5.13
C ALA A 51 -4.09 0.68 5.27
N GLN A 52 -2.96 -0.04 5.17
CA GLN A 52 -2.89 -1.48 5.39
C GLN A 52 -3.30 -1.88 6.80
N LEU A 53 -2.89 -1.13 7.82
CA LEU A 53 -3.29 -1.39 9.19
C LEU A 53 -4.78 -1.06 9.41
N ALA A 54 -5.27 0.03 8.82
CA ALA A 54 -6.64 0.50 9.02
C ALA A 54 -7.69 -0.50 8.54
N TRP A 55 -7.53 -1.08 7.35
CA TRP A 55 -8.50 -2.07 6.84
C TRP A 55 -8.48 -3.36 7.65
N GLN A 56 -7.31 -3.79 8.14
CA GLN A 56 -7.17 -4.97 8.99
C GLN A 56 -7.91 -4.78 10.30
N ARG A 57 -7.70 -3.65 10.99
CA ARG A 57 -8.40 -3.31 12.23
C ARG A 57 -9.90 -3.20 12.01
N ALA A 58 -10.34 -2.57 10.91
CA ALA A 58 -11.75 -2.47 10.57
C ALA A 58 -12.42 -3.86 10.42
N ARG A 59 -11.79 -4.80 9.70
CA ARG A 59 -12.32 -6.18 9.60
C ARG A 59 -12.27 -6.91 10.94
N LEU A 60 -11.19 -6.75 11.70
CA LEU A 60 -10.98 -7.44 12.97
C LEU A 60 -12.09 -7.08 13.96
N LEU A 61 -12.32 -5.78 14.16
CA LEU A 61 -13.22 -5.25 15.19
C LEU A 61 -14.67 -5.06 14.68
N HIS A 62 -14.84 -4.76 13.39
CA HIS A 62 -16.14 -4.43 12.80
C HIS A 62 -16.32 -5.10 11.42
N PRO A 63 -16.35 -6.45 11.36
CA PRO A 63 -16.52 -7.15 10.10
C PRO A 63 -17.87 -6.85 9.46
N THR A 64 -17.88 -6.79 8.13
CA THR A 64 -19.11 -6.79 7.34
C THR A 64 -19.82 -8.14 7.44
N ALA A 65 -21.12 -8.17 7.10
CA ALA A 65 -21.89 -9.42 7.06
C ALA A 65 -21.29 -10.47 6.10
N ALA A 66 -20.70 -10.02 5.00
CA ALA A 66 -20.01 -10.90 4.05
C ALA A 66 -18.75 -11.53 4.65
N GLN A 67 -17.95 -10.75 5.39
CA GLN A 67 -16.76 -11.26 6.10
C GLN A 67 -17.15 -12.23 7.22
N ARG A 68 -18.20 -11.93 8.00
CA ARG A 68 -18.77 -12.88 8.98
C ARG A 68 -19.23 -14.17 8.33
N ASN A 69 -19.76 -14.11 7.10
CA ASN A 69 -20.16 -15.32 6.39
C ASN A 69 -18.97 -16.16 5.93
N ALA A 70 -17.90 -15.51 5.49
CA ALA A 70 -16.63 -16.16 5.18
C ALA A 70 -16.03 -16.87 6.42
N GLU A 71 -16.02 -16.21 7.58
CA GLU A 71 -15.57 -16.80 8.86
C GLU A 71 -16.37 -18.07 9.18
N ARG A 72 -17.72 -18.04 9.08
CA ARG A 72 -18.58 -19.22 9.27
C ARG A 72 -18.35 -20.34 8.25
N GLN A 73 -17.72 -20.03 7.12
CA GLN A 73 -17.31 -21.00 6.11
C GLN A 73 -15.86 -21.48 6.34
N GLN A 74 -15.35 -21.31 7.56
CA GLN A 74 -14.01 -21.71 8.01
C GLN A 74 -12.88 -21.02 7.25
N GLN A 75 -13.11 -19.80 6.74
CA GLN A 75 -12.02 -18.99 6.19
C GLN A 75 -11.23 -18.34 7.32
N VAL A 76 -9.94 -18.65 7.36
CA VAL A 76 -8.98 -18.06 8.29
C VAL A 76 -8.39 -16.79 7.67
N PHE A 77 -8.23 -15.78 8.50
CA PHE A 77 -7.74 -14.47 8.11
C PHE A 77 -6.51 -14.09 8.92
N ILE A 78 -5.45 -13.74 8.19
CA ILE A 78 -4.20 -13.28 8.79
C ILE A 78 -4.27 -11.77 9.02
N TYR A 79 -3.86 -11.36 10.21
CA TYR A 79 -3.71 -9.98 10.63
C TYR A 79 -2.23 -9.75 10.98
N VAL A 80 -1.59 -8.83 10.29
CA VAL A 80 -0.15 -8.57 10.38
C VAL A 80 0.08 -7.20 11.01
N ALA A 81 1.01 -7.12 11.97
CA ALA A 81 1.42 -5.87 12.60
C ALA A 81 0.26 -5.11 13.29
N VAL A 82 -0.75 -5.83 13.77
CA VAL A 82 -1.76 -5.30 14.69
C VAL A 82 -1.18 -5.20 16.10
N THR A 83 -1.74 -4.33 16.94
CA THR A 83 -1.29 -4.20 18.33
C THR A 83 -1.85 -5.31 19.22
N ASP A 84 -1.15 -5.67 20.28
CA ASP A 84 -1.64 -6.54 21.36
C ASP A 84 -3.03 -6.11 21.89
N ARG A 85 -3.26 -4.80 22.01
CA ARG A 85 -4.57 -4.22 22.37
C ARG A 85 -5.66 -4.49 21.33
N ASP A 86 -5.32 -4.49 20.04
CA ASP A 86 -6.28 -4.85 19.00
C ASP A 86 -6.66 -6.33 19.08
N VAL A 87 -5.68 -7.18 19.40
CA VAL A 87 -5.90 -8.61 19.61
C VAL A 87 -6.82 -8.82 20.82
N GLU A 88 -6.51 -8.21 21.96
CA GLU A 88 -7.35 -8.29 23.17
C GLU A 88 -8.78 -7.82 22.90
N ALA A 89 -8.95 -6.65 22.29
CA ALA A 89 -10.26 -6.13 21.92
C ALA A 89 -11.03 -7.06 20.97
N ALA A 90 -10.34 -7.73 20.04
CA ALA A 90 -10.94 -8.68 19.12
C ALA A 90 -11.36 -9.98 19.81
N MET A 91 -10.57 -10.45 20.77
CA MET A 91 -10.88 -11.64 21.58
C MET A 91 -12.10 -11.37 22.48
N ASP A 92 -12.15 -10.21 23.11
CA ASP A 92 -13.27 -9.82 23.98
C ASP A 92 -14.58 -9.64 23.22
N ALA A 93 -14.54 -8.93 22.08
CA ALA A 93 -15.74 -8.65 21.29
C ALA A 93 -16.16 -9.82 20.38
N GLY A 94 -15.24 -10.74 20.09
CA GLY A 94 -15.36 -11.73 19.02
C GLY A 94 -15.01 -13.15 19.45
N PHE A 95 -15.33 -13.53 20.69
CA PHE A 95 -15.05 -14.88 21.21
C PHE A 95 -15.55 -16.00 20.27
N ASP A 96 -16.68 -15.81 19.58
CA ASP A 96 -17.24 -16.75 18.62
C ASP A 96 -16.48 -16.86 17.28
N ARG A 97 -15.46 -16.01 17.06
CA ARG A 97 -14.74 -15.86 15.79
C ARG A 97 -13.27 -16.23 15.87
N MET A 98 -12.75 -16.56 17.05
CA MET A 98 -11.31 -16.75 17.28
C MET A 98 -10.68 -17.81 16.37
N GLU A 99 -11.45 -18.84 16.00
CA GLU A 99 -11.02 -19.88 15.06
C GLU A 99 -10.70 -19.37 13.64
N SER A 100 -11.18 -18.18 13.28
CA SER A 100 -10.95 -17.55 11.99
C SER A 100 -9.79 -16.54 12.02
N PHE A 101 -9.12 -16.36 13.16
CA PHE A 101 -8.04 -15.37 13.30
C PHE A 101 -6.67 -16.04 13.33
N LEU A 102 -5.73 -15.49 12.57
CA LEU A 102 -4.30 -15.74 12.74
C LEU A 102 -3.60 -14.38 12.88
N PHE A 103 -2.78 -14.24 13.91
CA PHE A 103 -2.03 -13.00 14.16
C PHE A 103 -0.55 -13.23 13.87
N ALA A 104 0.08 -12.29 13.16
CA ALA A 104 1.50 -12.36 12.83
C ALA A 104 2.19 -11.03 13.15
N ASN A 105 3.36 -11.10 13.79
CA ASN A 105 4.14 -9.94 14.22
C ASN A 105 3.29 -8.97 15.06
N VAL A 106 2.62 -9.48 16.10
CA VAL A 106 1.78 -8.64 16.97
C VAL A 106 2.67 -7.60 17.63
N ILE A 107 2.32 -6.31 17.52
CA ILE A 107 3.09 -5.22 18.10
C ILE A 107 2.78 -5.13 19.59
N VAL A 108 3.80 -5.28 20.43
CA VAL A 108 3.67 -5.09 21.89
C VAL A 108 3.56 -3.60 22.18
N THR A 109 2.59 -3.19 23.00
CA THR A 109 2.37 -1.80 23.37
C THR A 109 2.60 -1.52 24.86
N ASP A 110 2.89 -0.26 25.18
CA ASP A 110 3.00 0.23 26.55
C ASP A 110 1.61 0.51 27.16
N GLU A 111 1.59 1.05 28.38
CA GLU A 111 0.38 1.45 29.10
C GLU A 111 -0.45 2.54 28.38
N ASN A 112 0.16 3.28 27.45
CA ASN A 112 -0.48 4.32 26.65
C ASN A 112 -0.89 3.81 25.25
N GLY A 113 -0.60 2.55 24.92
CA GLY A 113 -0.87 1.95 23.61
C GLY A 113 0.14 2.32 22.54
N GLN A 114 1.32 2.80 22.93
CA GLN A 114 2.42 3.09 22.02
C GLN A 114 3.29 1.85 21.81
N PRO A 115 3.77 1.58 20.59
CA PRO A 115 4.67 0.45 20.34
C PRO A 115 5.91 0.49 21.23
N LEU A 116 6.16 -0.58 21.99
CA LEU A 116 7.40 -0.72 22.74
C LEU A 116 8.58 -0.90 21.78
N ARG A 117 9.72 -0.35 22.18
CA ARG A 117 10.97 -0.44 21.41
C ARG A 117 12.06 -1.06 22.26
N ASP A 118 12.81 -1.96 21.65
CA ASP A 118 13.99 -2.53 22.26
C ASP A 118 15.05 -1.42 22.48
N PRO A 119 15.56 -1.23 23.70
CA PRO A 119 16.48 -0.15 24.01
C PRO A 119 17.84 -0.29 23.33
N GLN A 120 18.23 -1.48 22.90
CA GLN A 120 19.53 -1.73 22.27
C GLN A 120 19.51 -1.45 20.76
N SER A 121 18.44 -1.85 20.09
CA SER A 121 18.30 -1.80 18.62
C SER A 121 17.36 -0.69 18.13
N GLY A 122 16.51 -0.13 19.01
CA GLY A 122 15.47 0.84 18.65
C GLY A 122 14.31 0.26 17.82
N ARG A 123 14.34 -1.05 17.56
CA ARG A 123 13.31 -1.77 16.80
C ARG A 123 12.04 -1.92 17.63
N ILE A 124 10.89 -1.92 16.95
CA ILE A 124 9.61 -2.23 17.59
C ILE A 124 9.66 -3.69 18.05
N ILE A 125 9.22 -3.92 19.29
CA ILE A 125 9.08 -5.26 19.85
C ILE A 125 7.80 -5.87 19.27
N VAL A 126 7.93 -7.05 18.69
CA VAL A 126 6.81 -7.82 18.16
C VAL A 126 6.80 -9.20 18.79
N GLU A 127 5.61 -9.73 19.04
CA GLU A 127 5.42 -11.14 19.33
C GLU A 127 5.38 -11.90 18.00
N SER A 128 6.46 -12.61 17.72
CA SER A 128 6.55 -13.61 16.67
C SER A 128 6.42 -15.00 17.29
N GLU A 129 5.74 -15.92 16.60
CA GLU A 129 5.83 -17.36 16.87
C GLU A 129 7.21 -17.87 16.43
N ASP A 130 8.28 -17.29 16.98
CA ASP A 130 9.61 -17.85 16.83
C ASP A 130 9.68 -19.04 17.80
N CYS A 131 9.47 -20.24 17.24
CA CYS A 131 9.75 -21.49 17.94
C CYS A 131 11.22 -21.50 18.40
N ASP A 132 11.44 -21.59 19.71
CA ASP A 132 12.72 -21.98 20.31
C ASP A 132 13.10 -23.44 19.98
#